data_AF-A0A438WC02-F1
#
_entry.id   AF-A0A438WC02-F1
#
_cell.length_a   1.000
_cell.length_b   1.000
_cell.length_c   1.000
_cell.angle_alpha   90.00
_cell.angle_beta   90.00
_cell.angle_gamma   90.00
#
_symmetry.space_group_name_H-M   'P 1'
#
loop_
_entity.id
_entity.type
_entity.pdbx_description
1 polymer ?
#
loop_
_entity_poly.entity_id
_entity_poly.type
_entity_poly.pdbx_seq_one_letter_code
_entity_poly.pdbx_strand_id
1 'polypeptide(L)'
;ALFLFIAWLISREGKDGLLTKLENYLSQKFGLDLSEKPHSSKIKPHTPTTKTKTQEEIKREEEQAIDEVLKIEFLELALGYQLISLADMKQGGDLLERIRGIRKKIASDYGFLMPQIRIRDNLQ
;
A
#
# COMPACT_ATOMS: atom_id res chain seq x y z
N ALA A 1 7.02 -44.91 -4.40
CA ALA A 1 7.67 -45.96 -3.60
C ALA A 1 9.04 -45.52 -3.07
N LEU A 2 9.98 -45.10 -3.93
CA LEU A 2 11.35 -44.67 -3.55
C LEU A 2 11.41 -43.59 -2.45
N PHE A 3 10.53 -42.59 -2.54
CA PHE A 3 10.51 -41.44 -1.63
C PHE A 3 10.12 -41.82 -0.18
N LEU A 4 9.24 -42.82 0.00
CA LEU A 4 8.85 -43.31 1.31
C LEU A 4 9.94 -44.22 1.93
N PHE A 5 10.68 -44.94 1.10
CA PHE A 5 11.84 -45.73 1.53
C PHE A 5 12.99 -44.82 1.98
N ILE A 6 13.22 -43.71 1.27
CA ILE A 6 14.17 -42.66 1.67
C ILE A 6 13.70 -41.97 2.96
N ALA A 7 12.42 -41.61 3.06
CA ALA A 7 11.87 -41.01 4.29
C ALA A 7 11.96 -41.95 5.51
N TRP A 8 11.79 -43.26 5.31
CA TRP A 8 11.95 -44.27 6.36
C TRP A 8 13.43 -44.48 6.73
N LEU A 9 14.34 -44.46 5.76
CA LEU A 9 15.79 -44.44 5.99
C LEU A 9 16.23 -43.18 6.75
N ILE A 10 15.65 -42.02 6.42
CA ILE A 10 15.88 -40.74 7.13
C ILE A 10 15.39 -40.82 8.59
N SER A 11 14.35 -41.61 8.86
CA SER A 11 13.86 -41.81 10.23
C SER A 11 14.68 -42.84 11.03
N ARG A 12 15.53 -43.64 10.38
CA ARG A 12 16.23 -44.78 11.00
C ARG A 12 17.72 -44.53 11.21
N GLU A 13 18.38 -43.74 10.36
CA GLU A 13 19.81 -43.43 10.48
C GLU A 13 20.06 -41.93 10.70
N GLY A 14 20.92 -41.64 11.67
CA GLY A 14 21.20 -40.30 12.20
C GLY A 14 21.55 -39.24 11.15
N LYS A 15 21.05 -38.03 11.41
CA LYS A 15 20.91 -36.88 10.50
C LYS A 15 22.21 -36.30 9.94
N ASP A 16 23.38 -36.69 10.46
CA ASP A 16 24.58 -35.85 10.28
C ASP A 16 25.54 -36.37 9.19
N GLY A 17 25.49 -37.67 8.86
CA GLY A 17 26.44 -38.31 7.93
C GLY A 17 25.92 -38.60 6.53
N LEU A 18 24.60 -38.70 6.34
CA LEU A 18 23.99 -39.05 5.05
C LEU A 18 23.66 -37.82 4.20
N LEU A 19 23.20 -36.74 4.83
CA LEU A 19 22.87 -35.50 4.13
C LEU A 19 24.11 -34.84 3.54
N THR A 20 25.24 -34.85 4.26
CA THR A 20 26.53 -34.33 3.77
C THR A 20 27.08 -35.13 2.60
N LYS A 21 26.92 -36.46 2.60
CA LYS A 21 27.34 -37.31 1.47
C LYS A 21 26.43 -37.13 0.26
N LEU A 22 25.12 -36.98 0.49
CA LEU A 22 24.16 -36.71 -0.57
C LEU A 22 24.38 -35.32 -1.16
N GLU A 23 24.61 -34.31 -0.32
CA GLU A 23 24.95 -32.94 -0.72
C GLU A 23 26.20 -32.95 -1.59
N ASN A 24 27.31 -33.55 -1.14
CA ASN A 24 28.52 -33.64 -1.98
C ASN A 24 28.29 -34.37 -3.31
N TYR A 25 27.50 -35.44 -3.32
CA TYR A 25 27.19 -36.18 -4.55
C TYR A 25 26.28 -35.38 -5.49
N LEU A 26 25.30 -34.66 -4.96
CA LEU A 26 24.42 -33.77 -5.73
C LEU A 26 25.21 -32.58 -6.27
N SER A 27 26.05 -31.95 -5.46
CA SER A 27 26.91 -30.83 -5.86
C SER A 27 27.85 -31.23 -7.00
N GLN A 28 28.46 -32.42 -6.92
CA GLN A 28 29.39 -32.92 -7.94
C GLN A 28 28.70 -33.24 -9.28
N LYS A 29 27.41 -33.63 -9.27
CA LYS A 29 26.66 -34.00 -10.48
C LYS A 29 25.78 -32.88 -11.04
N PHE A 30 25.29 -31.97 -10.20
CA PHE A 30 24.26 -30.98 -10.54
C PHE A 30 24.69 -29.51 -10.31
N GLY A 31 25.88 -29.23 -9.79
CA GLY A 31 26.43 -27.86 -9.70
C GLY A 31 25.61 -26.88 -8.84
N LEU A 32 24.70 -27.38 -8.00
CA LEU A 32 23.88 -26.60 -7.07
C LEU A 32 24.56 -26.61 -5.70
N ASP A 33 25.27 -25.53 -5.38
CA ASP A 33 25.91 -25.30 -4.09
C ASP A 33 24.91 -24.62 -3.12
N LEU A 34 24.56 -25.30 -2.04
CA LEU A 34 23.62 -24.81 -1.00
C LEU A 34 24.35 -24.33 0.26
N SER A 35 25.68 -24.22 0.23
CA SER A 35 26.48 -23.85 1.40
C SER A 35 27.05 -22.43 1.28
N GLU A 36 26.18 -21.41 1.39
CA GLU A 36 26.62 -20.04 1.67
C GLU A 36 26.44 -19.70 3.16
N LYS A 37 27.54 -19.71 3.93
CA LYS A 37 27.69 -18.92 5.15
C LYS A 37 28.42 -17.60 4.82
N PRO A 38 28.14 -16.50 5.54
CA PRO A 38 28.08 -15.17 4.94
C PRO A 38 29.38 -14.37 5.11
N HIS A 39 29.82 -13.67 4.05
CA HIS A 39 30.16 -12.25 4.16
C HIS A 39 30.41 -11.57 2.80
N SER A 40 29.82 -10.38 2.69
CA SER A 40 30.15 -9.29 1.76
C SER A 40 29.67 -9.44 0.31
N SER A 41 28.47 -8.89 0.08
CA SER A 41 27.97 -8.28 -1.16
C SER A 41 26.55 -8.79 -1.43
N LYS A 42 25.52 -8.01 -1.12
CA LYS A 42 24.16 -8.32 -1.57
C LYS A 42 23.49 -7.11 -2.22
N ILE A 43 23.64 -7.07 -3.54
CA ILE A 43 22.56 -6.77 -4.48
C ILE A 43 21.32 -7.52 -3.98
N LYS A 44 20.14 -6.88 -3.95
CA LYS A 44 18.89 -7.46 -3.43
C LYS A 44 18.00 -8.01 -4.55
N PRO A 45 17.99 -9.34 -4.80
CA PRO A 45 16.86 -10.05 -5.38
C PRO A 45 15.85 -10.48 -4.31
N HIS A 46 14.61 -10.57 -4.77
CA HIS A 46 13.33 -10.73 -4.08
C HIS A 46 13.31 -11.93 -3.13
N THR A 47 13.17 -11.64 -1.84
CA THR A 47 12.98 -12.58 -0.73
C THR A 47 11.60 -12.27 -0.14
N PRO A 48 10.79 -13.24 0.33
CA PRO A 48 9.62 -12.94 1.15
C PRO A 48 10.12 -12.34 2.47
N THR A 49 10.28 -11.03 2.48
CA THR A 49 10.68 -10.23 3.64
C THR A 49 9.54 -10.20 4.64
N THR A 50 9.49 -11.18 5.54
CA THR A 50 8.91 -10.95 6.87
C THR A 50 9.90 -10.05 7.61
N LYS A 51 9.87 -8.75 7.28
CA LYS A 51 10.38 -7.73 8.19
C LYS A 51 9.44 -7.77 9.39
N THR A 52 9.94 -8.18 10.55
CA THR A 52 9.24 -7.96 11.82
C THR A 52 9.16 -6.46 12.01
N LYS A 53 8.11 -5.83 11.46
CA LYS A 53 7.77 -4.44 11.73
C LYS A 53 7.52 -4.35 13.23
N THR A 54 8.10 -3.35 13.88
CA THR A 54 7.88 -3.11 15.31
C THR A 54 6.38 -2.88 15.52
N GLN A 55 5.80 -3.32 16.65
CA GLN A 55 4.35 -3.17 16.92
C GLN A 55 3.85 -1.73 16.74
N GLU A 56 4.69 -0.73 16.98
CA GLU A 56 4.39 0.69 16.75
C GLU A 56 4.30 1.06 15.26
N GLU A 57 5.11 0.43 14.41
CA GLU A 57 5.13 0.66 12.96
C GLU A 57 3.91 0.02 12.31
N ILE A 58 3.48 -1.16 12.79
CA ILE A 58 2.23 -1.82 12.39
C ILE A 58 1.03 -0.94 12.76
N LYS A 59 0.98 -0.41 14.00
CA LYS A 59 -0.10 0.50 14.43
C LYS A 59 -0.17 1.77 13.58
N ARG A 60 0.98 2.39 13.26
CA ARG A 60 1.01 3.58 12.40
C ARG A 60 0.54 3.30 10.99
N GLU A 61 0.92 2.15 10.42
CA GLU A 61 0.43 1.74 9.10
C GLU A 61 -1.08 1.45 9.11
N GLU A 62 -1.59 0.83 10.17
CA GLU A 62 -3.03 0.62 10.37
C GLU A 62 -3.78 1.95 10.51
N GLU A 63 -3.28 2.88 11.32
CA GLU A 63 -3.85 4.23 11.47
C GLU A 63 -3.86 4.99 10.14
N GLN A 64 -2.77 4.94 9.36
CA GLN A 64 -2.70 5.57 8.04
C GLN A 64 -3.67 4.94 7.05
N ALA A 65 -3.78 3.61 7.03
CA ALA A 65 -4.75 2.91 6.18
C ALA A 65 -6.19 3.26 6.56
N ILE A 66 -6.48 3.41 7.86
CA ILE A 66 -7.78 3.88 8.35
C ILE A 66 -8.04 5.33 7.90
N ASP A 67 -7.08 6.23 8.06
CA ASP A 67 -7.20 7.62 7.64
C ASP A 67 -7.42 7.77 6.13
N GLU A 68 -6.75 6.95 5.31
CA GLU A 68 -6.96 6.91 3.86
C GLU A 68 -8.38 6.47 3.50
N VAL A 69 -8.92 5.46 4.18
CA VAL A 69 -10.29 4.98 3.97
C VAL A 69 -11.34 5.99 4.43
N LEU A 70 -11.05 6.74 5.50
CA LEU A 70 -11.95 7.76 6.05
C LEU A 70 -11.86 9.11 5.32
N LYS A 71 -10.97 9.24 4.33
CA LYS A 71 -10.79 10.49 3.60
C LYS A 71 -12.04 10.84 2.79
N ILE A 72 -12.76 11.86 3.26
CA ILE A 72 -13.89 12.42 2.52
C ILE A 72 -13.34 13.32 1.40
N GLU A 73 -13.75 13.06 0.17
CA GLU A 73 -13.44 13.91 -0.97
C GLU A 73 -14.27 15.20 -0.92
N PHE A 74 -13.58 16.34 -0.97
CA PHE A 74 -14.18 17.65 -1.19
C PHE A 74 -13.70 18.21 -2.52
N LEU A 75 -14.59 18.93 -3.21
CA LEU A 75 -14.20 19.66 -4.42
C LEU A 75 -13.69 21.04 -3.99
N GLU A 76 -12.52 21.47 -4.47
CA GLU A 76 -11.95 22.79 -4.16
C GLU A 76 -12.16 23.77 -5.31
N LEU A 77 -12.67 24.96 -5.00
CA LEU A 77 -12.79 26.09 -5.92
C LEU A 77 -11.92 27.25 -5.43
N ALA A 78 -10.81 27.49 -6.12
CA ALA A 78 -9.94 28.62 -5.84
C ALA A 78 -10.40 29.87 -6.62
N LEU A 79 -10.59 30.98 -5.92
CA LEU A 79 -11.00 32.26 -6.46
C LEU A 79 -9.83 33.24 -6.47
N GLY A 80 -9.56 33.85 -7.61
CA GLY A 80 -8.67 35.01 -7.66
C GLY A 80 -9.31 36.22 -6.97
N TYR A 81 -8.49 37.21 -6.61
CA TYR A 81 -8.90 38.40 -5.85
C TYR A 81 -10.18 39.09 -6.38
N GLN A 82 -10.27 39.31 -7.69
CA GLN A 82 -11.43 39.98 -8.31
C GLN A 82 -12.73 39.17 -8.25
N LEU A 83 -12.65 37.85 -8.01
CA LEU A 83 -13.81 36.96 -7.93
C LEU A 83 -14.32 36.76 -6.50
N ILE A 84 -13.59 37.25 -5.50
CA ILE A 84 -13.99 37.13 -4.09
C ILE A 84 -15.33 37.86 -3.84
N SER A 85 -15.56 38.98 -4.53
CA SER A 85 -16.82 39.74 -4.43
C SER A 85 -18.05 38.93 -4.86
N LEU A 86 -17.90 37.98 -5.79
CA LEU A 86 -18.99 37.10 -6.21
C LEU A 86 -19.39 36.09 -5.12
N ALA A 87 -18.46 35.76 -4.22
CA ALA A 87 -18.70 34.88 -3.09
C ALA A 87 -19.25 35.61 -1.85
N ASP A 88 -19.08 36.94 -1.77
CA ASP A 88 -19.49 37.74 -0.62
C ASP A 88 -20.94 38.25 -0.76
N MET A 89 -21.85 37.66 0.02
CA MET A 89 -23.26 38.07 0.05
C MET A 89 -23.44 39.54 0.48
N LYS A 90 -22.53 40.11 1.29
CA LYS A 90 -22.61 41.52 1.70
C LYS A 90 -22.34 42.48 0.55
N GLN A 91 -21.61 42.03 -0.46
CA GLN A 91 -21.32 42.79 -1.69
C GLN A 91 -22.31 42.48 -2.82
N GLY A 92 -23.37 41.71 -2.53
CA GLY A 92 -24.35 41.28 -3.53
C GLY A 92 -23.91 40.06 -4.35
N GLY A 93 -22.88 39.33 -3.91
CA GLY A 93 -22.45 38.08 -4.54
C GLY A 93 -23.47 36.94 -4.34
N ASP A 94 -23.67 36.14 -5.38
CA ASP A 94 -24.63 35.02 -5.41
C ASP A 94 -23.97 33.65 -5.64
N LEU A 95 -22.64 33.58 -5.69
CA LEU A 95 -21.90 32.37 -6.07
C LEU A 95 -22.22 31.19 -5.16
N LEU A 96 -22.32 31.42 -3.84
CA LEU A 96 -22.65 30.38 -2.87
C LEU A 96 -24.05 29.79 -3.10
N GLU A 97 -25.02 30.63 -3.47
CA GLU A 97 -26.38 30.19 -3.76
C GLU A 97 -26.43 29.41 -5.08
N ARG A 98 -25.73 29.90 -6.12
CA ARG A 98 -25.60 29.19 -7.40
C ARG A 98 -24.98 27.80 -7.23
N ILE A 99 -23.92 27.69 -6.43
CA ILE A 99 -23.27 26.40 -6.13
C ILE A 99 -24.25 25.43 -5.46
N ARG A 100 -25.05 25.90 -4.50
CA ARG A 100 -26.11 25.08 -3.87
C ARG A 100 -27.15 24.64 -4.89
N GLY A 101 -27.55 25.53 -5.81
CA GLY A 101 -28.46 25.21 -6.90
C GLY A 101 -27.91 24.14 -7.84
N ILE A 102 -26.65 24.27 -8.25
CA ILE A 102 -25.95 23.28 -9.09
C ILE A 102 -25.90 21.93 -8.39
N ARG A 103 -25.57 21.88 -7.10
CA ARG A 103 -25.55 20.63 -6.32
C ARG A 103 -26.90 19.91 -6.33
N LYS A 104 -28.00 20.65 -6.14
CA LYS A 104 -29.36 20.10 -6.24
C LYS A 104 -29.68 19.62 -7.65
N LYS A 105 -29.31 20.40 -8.66
CA LYS A 105 -29.53 20.06 -10.07
C LYS A 105 -28.78 18.77 -10.45
N ILE A 106 -27.53 18.62 -10.03
CA ILE A 106 -26.76 17.40 -10.27
C ILE A 106 -27.42 16.19 -9.60
N ALA A 107 -27.91 16.34 -8.37
CA ALA A 107 -28.63 15.27 -7.69
C ALA A 107 -29.90 14.85 -8.44
N SER A 108 -30.68 15.81 -8.95
CA SER A 108 -31.89 15.54 -9.72
C SER A 108 -31.61 14.94 -11.10
N ASP A 109 -30.60 15.45 -11.81
CA ASP A 109 -30.34 15.08 -13.20
C ASP A 109 -29.56 13.77 -13.32
N TYR A 110 -28.62 13.50 -12.40
CA TYR A 110 -27.70 12.37 -12.49
C TYR A 110 -27.90 11.33 -11.39
N GLY A 111 -28.76 11.58 -10.40
CA GLY A 111 -29.12 10.58 -9.38
C GLY A 111 -28.06 10.33 -8.31
N PHE A 112 -27.11 11.25 -8.10
CA PHE A 112 -26.13 11.16 -7.02
C PHE A 112 -25.88 12.49 -6.31
N LEU A 113 -25.49 12.43 -5.05
CA LEU A 113 -25.17 13.63 -4.27
C LEU A 113 -23.72 14.05 -4.52
N MET A 114 -23.53 15.20 -5.17
CA MET A 114 -22.19 15.79 -5.32
C MET A 114 -21.60 16.13 -3.94
N PRO A 115 -20.29 15.94 -3.70
CA PRO A 115 -19.63 16.29 -2.43
C PRO A 115 -19.67 17.79 -2.11
N GLN A 116 -19.21 18.15 -0.90
CA GLN A 116 -19.13 19.55 -0.48
C GLN A 116 -18.08 20.29 -1.32
N ILE A 117 -18.38 21.54 -1.68
CA ILE A 117 -17.44 22.40 -2.41
C ILE A 117 -16.80 23.37 -1.40
N ARG A 118 -15.49 23.32 -1.26
CA ARG A 118 -14.70 24.25 -0.43
C ARG A 118 -14.20 25.38 -1.31
N ILE A 119 -14.48 26.62 -0.91
CA ILE A 119 -14.04 27.81 -1.64
C ILE A 119 -12.85 28.41 -0.91
N ARG A 120 -11.80 28.75 -1.65
CA ARG A 120 -10.59 29.39 -1.13
C ARG A 120 -10.24 30.59 -1.97
N ASP A 121 -9.70 31.62 -1.36
CA ASP A 121 -9.05 32.72 -2.06
C ASP A 121 -7.62 32.31 -2.42
N ASN A 122 -7.20 32.63 -3.64
CA ASN A 122 -5.81 32.55 -4.07
C ASN A 122 -5.24 33.95 -4.09
N LEU A 123 -4.77 34.40 -2.92
CA LEU A 123 -3.99 35.61 -2.72
C LEU A 123 -2.50 35.26 -2.78
N GLN A 124 -2.03 34.90 -3.98
CA GLN A 124 -0.60 34.80 -4.29
C GLN A 124 -0.11 36.12 -4.87
#